data_AF-A0A2E2KQ90-F1
#
_entry.id   AF-A0A2E2KQ90-F1
#
_cell.length_a   1.000
_cell.length_b   1.000
_cell.length_c   1.000
_cell.angle_alpha   90.00
_cell.angle_beta   90.00
_cell.angle_gamma   90.00
#
_symmetry.space_group_name_H-M   'P 1'
#
loop_
_entity.id
_entity.type
_entity.pdbx_description
1 polymer ?
#
loop_
_entity_poly.entity_id
_entity_poly.type
_entity_poly.pdbx_seq_one_letter_code
_entity_poly.pdbx_strand_id
1 'polypeptide(L)'
;MKNTLLLLLICCLGGCMQQRNTQDEMPEKVHIESMSPEVIAQLNKLEEAHIAEKKALLEKEQAMVQRQVVQVEGLPNGLDPLSEAVAQMAVQMTAGLQQNRVKRFPVAVIPFSNLHNERKVGRFGERIEQGFIYQLQQHGYNLVDYRAAGLTTSTKQPISKQNLSGLRTRYKIYFLVTGTYAQHSDGLVINARVIDTTTRQVLASGQSHISNERLEGGIPGYNPLEALNQGLIIENRGGPVGR
;
A
#
# COMPACT_ATOMS: atom_id res chain seq x y z
N MET A 1 60.47 -28.28 -43.24
CA MET A 1 61.38 -29.04 -42.35
C MET A 1 61.92 -28.08 -41.29
N LYS A 2 61.71 -28.41 -40.00
CA LYS A 2 62.35 -27.86 -38.77
C LYS A 2 61.99 -26.38 -38.43
N ASN A 3 61.07 -26.11 -37.49
CA ASN A 3 61.23 -26.05 -36.00
C ASN A 3 62.36 -25.08 -35.60
N THR A 4 62.23 -24.09 -34.71
CA THR A 4 61.30 -23.78 -33.60
C THR A 4 61.71 -22.40 -33.01
N LEU A 5 60.83 -21.78 -32.21
CA LEU A 5 61.11 -20.98 -30.98
C LEU A 5 60.64 -19.50 -30.97
N LEU A 6 60.06 -19.15 -29.81
CA LEU A 6 59.81 -17.84 -29.18
C LEU A 6 58.35 -17.34 -29.23
N LEU A 7 57.47 -17.90 -28.39
CA LEU A 7 57.19 -17.56 -26.97
C LEU A 7 56.37 -16.26 -26.82
N LEU A 8 55.05 -16.41 -26.90
CA LEU A 8 54.07 -15.37 -26.59
C LEU A 8 53.73 -15.46 -25.09
N LEU A 9 54.15 -14.44 -24.36
CA LEU A 9 53.75 -14.11 -23.00
C LEU A 9 52.24 -13.76 -23.01
N ILE A 10 51.48 -14.23 -22.01
CA ILE A 10 50.17 -13.76 -21.50
C ILE A 10 49.27 -14.98 -21.18
N CYS A 11 49.11 -15.25 -19.87
CA CYS A 11 47.89 -15.72 -19.20
C CYS A 11 48.23 -16.38 -17.85
N CYS A 12 48.58 -15.57 -16.85
CA CYS A 12 48.50 -15.99 -15.44
C CYS A 12 47.16 -15.52 -14.85
N LEU A 13 46.07 -16.16 -15.26
CA LEU A 13 44.82 -16.19 -14.51
C LEU A 13 44.59 -17.65 -14.10
N GLY A 14 44.98 -17.96 -12.88
CA GLY A 14 44.91 -19.31 -12.32
C GLY A 14 45.25 -19.28 -10.84
N GLY A 15 44.47 -18.53 -10.06
CA GLY A 15 44.48 -18.67 -8.60
C GLY A 15 43.85 -20.01 -8.24
N CYS A 16 44.65 -21.08 -8.23
CA CYS A 16 44.26 -22.34 -7.63
C CYS A 16 44.35 -22.21 -6.12
N MET A 17 43.20 -22.46 -5.49
CA MET A 17 43.03 -22.58 -4.05
C MET A 17 44.09 -23.47 -3.42
N GLN A 18 44.67 -22.96 -2.34
CA GLN A 18 45.47 -23.70 -1.38
C GLN A 18 44.58 -24.80 -0.76
N GLN A 19 44.70 -26.02 -1.27
CA GLN A 19 44.05 -27.20 -0.72
C GLN A 19 44.68 -27.52 0.63
N ARG A 20 44.06 -27.04 1.72
CA ARG A 20 44.31 -27.58 3.06
C ARG A 20 43.84 -29.03 3.02
N ASN A 21 44.82 -29.92 3.15
CA ASN A 21 44.63 -31.33 3.40
C ASN A 21 43.93 -31.47 4.76
N THR A 22 42.60 -31.48 4.74
CA THR A 22 41.77 -31.95 5.85
C THR A 22 40.97 -33.06 5.21
N GLN A 23 41.29 -34.29 5.59
CA GLN A 23 40.46 -35.44 5.25
C GLN A 23 39.02 -35.10 5.65
N ASP A 24 38.11 -35.08 4.68
CA ASP A 24 36.67 -35.09 4.91
C ASP A 24 36.34 -36.44 5.57
N GLU A 25 36.61 -36.55 6.87
CA GLU A 25 35.92 -37.52 7.70
C GLU A 25 34.44 -37.16 7.65
N MET A 26 33.63 -38.12 7.21
CA MET A 26 32.18 -38.04 7.31
C MET A 26 31.84 -37.62 8.74
N PRO A 27 30.93 -36.65 8.97
CA PRO A 27 30.61 -36.23 10.33
C PRO A 27 30.17 -37.45 11.12
N GLU A 28 31.02 -37.85 12.07
CA GLU A 28 30.74 -38.97 12.95
C GLU A 28 29.45 -38.61 13.67
N LYS A 29 28.46 -39.52 13.62
CA LYS A 29 27.21 -39.32 14.35
C LYS A 29 27.53 -39.25 15.83
N VAL A 30 27.65 -38.05 16.36
CA VAL A 30 27.75 -37.83 17.81
C VAL A 30 26.44 -38.30 18.43
N HIS A 31 26.48 -39.46 19.06
CA HIS A 31 25.38 -39.93 19.90
C HIS A 31 25.44 -39.11 21.19
N ILE A 32 24.49 -38.19 21.35
CA ILE A 32 24.37 -37.40 22.58
C ILE A 32 23.91 -38.36 23.68
N GLU A 33 24.86 -38.84 24.48
CA GLU A 33 24.63 -39.92 25.45
C GLU A 33 23.79 -39.45 26.64
N SER A 34 23.83 -38.16 26.98
CA SER A 34 22.85 -37.49 27.82
C SER A 34 23.04 -35.98 27.74
N MET A 35 21.93 -35.24 27.76
CA MET A 35 21.97 -33.79 27.97
C MET A 35 21.83 -33.53 29.47
N SER A 36 22.61 -32.61 30.02
CA SER A 36 22.42 -32.22 31.42
C SER A 36 21.01 -31.62 31.58
N PRO A 37 20.34 -31.84 32.73
CA PRO A 37 18.98 -31.34 32.96
C PRO A 37 18.83 -29.82 32.71
N GLU A 38 19.91 -29.07 32.96
CA GLU A 38 19.97 -27.62 32.75
C GLU A 38 19.91 -27.23 31.26
N VAL A 39 20.59 -27.98 30.38
CA VAL A 39 20.58 -27.70 28.93
C VAL A 39 19.23 -28.06 28.32
N ILE A 40 18.58 -29.14 28.80
CA ILE A 40 17.22 -29.51 28.41
C ILE A 40 16.23 -28.41 28.83
N ALA A 41 16.35 -27.91 30.06
CA ALA A 41 15.50 -26.82 30.55
C ALA A 41 15.69 -25.52 29.74
N GLN A 42 16.93 -25.20 29.33
CA GLN A 42 17.22 -24.05 28.48
C GLN A 42 16.64 -24.19 27.07
N LEU A 43 16.73 -25.38 26.47
CA LEU A 43 16.16 -25.65 25.15
C LEU A 43 14.64 -25.57 25.17
N ASN A 44 13.98 -26.17 26.17
CA ASN A 44 12.53 -26.09 26.32
C ASN A 44 12.06 -24.63 26.45
N LYS A 45 12.79 -23.80 27.22
CA LYS A 45 12.48 -22.38 27.38
C LYS A 45 12.64 -21.58 26.07
N LEU A 46 13.66 -21.90 25.27
CA LEU A 46 13.87 -21.29 23.95
C LEU A 46 12.81 -21.73 22.94
N GLU A 47 12.43 -23.00 22.97
CA GLU A 47 11.37 -23.56 22.12
C GLU A 47 10.01 -22.96 22.46
N GLU A 48 9.67 -22.84 23.74
CA GLU A 48 8.47 -22.15 24.21
C GLU A 48 8.43 -20.69 23.79
N ALA A 49 9.55 -19.97 23.91
CA ALA A 49 9.67 -18.58 23.46
C ALA A 49 9.49 -18.46 21.94
N HIS A 50 10.08 -19.38 21.16
CA HIS A 50 9.94 -19.40 19.70
C HIS A 50 8.51 -19.74 19.27
N ILE A 51 7.86 -20.69 19.93
CA ILE A 51 6.45 -21.05 19.69
C ILE A 51 5.54 -19.87 20.04
N ALA A 52 5.80 -19.17 21.15
CA ALA A 52 5.03 -17.99 21.54
C ALA A 52 5.19 -16.85 20.52
N GLU A 53 6.41 -16.59 20.05
CA GLU A 53 6.67 -15.59 19.01
C GLU A 53 5.98 -15.96 17.69
N LYS A 54 6.09 -17.21 17.25
CA LYS A 54 5.45 -17.71 16.03
C LYS A 54 3.93 -17.69 16.12
N LYS A 55 3.36 -18.01 17.28
CA LYS A 55 1.92 -17.93 17.54
C LYS A 55 1.43 -16.48 17.52
N ALA A 56 2.16 -15.54 18.12
CA ALA A 56 1.85 -14.12 18.06
C ALA A 56 1.93 -13.55 16.64
N LEU A 57 2.86 -14.05 15.81
CA LEU A 57 2.95 -13.70 14.40
C LEU A 57 1.75 -14.24 13.62
N LEU A 58 1.37 -15.50 13.86
CA LEU A 58 0.22 -16.15 13.22
C LEU A 58 -1.10 -15.46 13.60
N GLU A 59 -1.27 -15.06 14.86
CA GLU A 59 -2.43 -14.30 15.32
C GLU A 59 -2.49 -12.92 14.67
N LYS A 60 -1.34 -12.24 14.49
CA LYS A 60 -1.26 -10.99 13.72
C LYS A 60 -1.61 -11.20 12.25
N GLU A 61 -1.15 -12.27 11.62
CA GLU A 61 -1.50 -12.62 10.25
C GLU A 61 -2.99 -12.94 10.11
N GLN A 62 -3.56 -13.73 11.02
CA GLN A 62 -4.98 -14.04 11.04
C GLN A 62 -5.85 -12.80 11.27
N ALA A 63 -5.43 -11.89 12.15
CA ALA A 63 -6.09 -10.60 12.35
C ALA A 63 -5.98 -9.68 11.11
N MET A 64 -4.89 -9.76 10.35
CA MET A 64 -4.74 -9.06 9.07
C MET A 64 -5.64 -9.66 7.97
N VAL A 65 -5.84 -10.98 7.96
CA VAL A 65 -6.70 -11.70 7.00
C VAL A 65 -8.19 -11.53 7.30
N GLN A 66 -8.59 -11.36 8.56
CA GLN A 66 -10.00 -11.28 8.97
C GLN A 66 -10.68 -9.91 8.76
N ARG A 67 -10.01 -8.89 8.22
CA ARG A 67 -10.66 -7.60 7.95
C ARG A 67 -11.53 -7.71 6.70
N GLN A 68 -12.75 -8.25 6.86
CA GLN A 68 -13.85 -8.10 5.90
C GLN A 68 -14.03 -6.61 5.56
N VAL A 69 -14.49 -6.32 4.34
CA VAL A 69 -14.76 -4.97 3.84
C VAL A 69 -15.46 -4.16 4.94
N VAL A 70 -14.75 -3.18 5.50
CA VAL A 70 -15.30 -2.36 6.58
C VAL A 70 -16.38 -1.49 5.94
N GLN A 71 -17.63 -1.73 6.33
CA GLN A 71 -18.73 -0.86 5.95
C GLN A 71 -18.66 0.39 6.83
N VAL A 72 -18.86 1.56 6.23
CA VAL A 72 -19.12 2.79 6.97
C VAL A 72 -20.38 2.57 7.82
N GLU A 73 -20.36 3.01 9.07
CA GLU A 73 -21.50 2.80 9.99
C GLU A 73 -22.80 3.30 9.36
N GLY A 74 -23.85 2.49 9.37
CA GLY A 74 -25.12 2.80 8.70
C GLY A 74 -25.87 4.00 9.28
N LEU A 75 -25.69 4.30 10.57
CA LEU A 75 -26.37 5.42 11.24
C LEU A 75 -25.56 6.71 11.09
N PRO A 76 -26.16 7.85 10.72
CA PRO A 76 -25.46 9.14 10.66
C PRO A 76 -24.84 9.50 12.02
N ASN A 77 -23.52 9.57 12.07
CA ASN A 77 -22.73 9.94 13.25
C ASN A 77 -22.27 11.41 13.22
N GLY A 78 -22.86 12.22 12.33
CA GLY A 78 -22.50 13.63 12.12
C GLY A 78 -21.21 13.83 11.32
N LEU A 79 -20.52 12.75 10.93
CA LEU A 79 -19.33 12.80 10.10
C LEU A 79 -19.68 12.65 8.62
N ASP A 80 -18.88 13.29 7.78
CA ASP A 80 -18.93 13.11 6.34
C ASP A 80 -18.62 11.64 5.99
N PRO A 81 -19.55 10.89 5.39
CA PRO A 81 -19.39 9.45 5.16
C PRO A 81 -18.22 9.13 4.24
N LEU A 82 -17.87 10.05 3.31
CA LEU A 82 -16.73 9.88 2.44
C LEU A 82 -15.40 10.01 3.21
N SER A 83 -15.29 11.00 4.08
CA SER A 83 -14.12 11.19 4.94
C SER A 83 -13.93 10.01 5.89
N GLU A 84 -15.03 9.46 6.41
CA GLU A 84 -15.04 8.24 7.24
C GLU A 84 -14.55 7.03 6.43
N ALA A 85 -15.11 6.80 5.24
CA ALA A 85 -14.67 5.73 4.33
C ALA A 85 -13.16 5.80 4.06
N VAL A 86 -12.64 6.99 3.77
CA VAL A 86 -11.21 7.17 3.48
C VAL A 86 -10.34 6.93 4.72
N ALA A 87 -10.78 7.35 5.91
CA ALA A 87 -10.10 7.05 7.16
C ALA A 87 -10.03 5.53 7.41
N GLN A 88 -11.14 4.83 7.24
CA GLN A 88 -11.20 3.38 7.38
C GLN A 88 -10.28 2.67 6.38
N MET A 89 -10.26 3.10 5.11
CA MET A 89 -9.36 2.55 4.10
C MET A 89 -7.88 2.80 4.45
N ALA A 90 -7.52 4.00 4.94
CA ALA A 90 -6.15 4.28 5.37
C ALA A 90 -5.69 3.35 6.51
N VAL A 91 -6.60 3.06 7.46
CA VAL A 91 -6.36 2.09 8.53
C VAL A 91 -6.18 0.67 7.98
N GLN A 92 -7.01 0.23 7.02
CA GLN A 92 -6.86 -1.08 6.36
C GLN A 92 -5.48 -1.21 5.69
N MET A 93 -4.98 -0.14 5.06
CA MET A 93 -3.70 -0.14 4.35
C MET A 93 -2.47 -0.15 5.28
N THR A 94 -2.64 0.17 6.57
CA THR A 94 -1.52 0.43 7.50
C THR A 94 -0.55 -0.75 7.59
N ALA A 95 -1.06 -1.99 7.69
CA ALA A 95 -0.22 -3.17 7.83
C ALA A 95 0.70 -3.39 6.62
N GLY A 96 0.14 -3.40 5.40
CA GLY A 96 0.92 -3.55 4.17
C GLY A 96 1.89 -2.38 3.95
N LEU A 97 1.49 -1.16 4.28
CA LEU A 97 2.35 0.01 4.21
C LEU A 97 3.53 -0.04 5.20
N GLN A 98 3.31 -0.58 6.40
CA GLN A 98 4.34 -0.76 7.42
C GLN A 98 5.34 -1.85 7.02
N GLN A 99 4.84 -3.02 6.59
CA GLN A 99 5.67 -4.14 6.12
C GLN A 99 6.61 -3.72 4.99
N ASN A 100 6.12 -2.88 4.07
CA ASN A 100 6.89 -2.36 2.94
C ASN A 100 7.63 -1.05 3.23
N ARG A 101 7.66 -0.59 4.50
CA ARG A 101 8.40 0.61 4.96
C ARG A 101 8.08 1.89 4.16
N VAL A 102 6.85 2.01 3.67
CA VAL A 102 6.43 3.06 2.72
C VAL A 102 6.61 4.48 3.29
N LYS A 103 6.42 4.68 4.61
CA LYS A 103 6.50 5.99 5.27
C LYS A 103 7.77 6.80 4.97
N ARG A 104 8.89 6.13 4.70
CA ARG A 104 10.21 6.78 4.50
C ARG A 104 10.40 7.34 3.09
N PHE A 105 9.55 6.97 2.14
CA PHE A 105 9.72 7.32 0.74
C PHE A 105 8.59 8.23 0.25
N PRO A 106 8.87 9.13 -0.70
CA PRO A 106 7.84 9.96 -1.32
C PRO A 106 6.70 9.15 -1.93
N VAL A 107 5.48 9.47 -1.51
CA VAL A 107 4.22 8.89 -1.98
C VAL A 107 3.39 9.98 -2.65
N ALA A 108 2.84 9.72 -3.82
CA ALA A 108 1.82 10.59 -4.42
C ALA A 108 0.45 9.92 -4.34
N VAL A 109 -0.59 10.73 -4.16
CA VAL A 109 -1.98 10.31 -4.30
C VAL A 109 -2.49 10.87 -5.63
N ILE A 110 -3.16 10.04 -6.42
CA ILE A 110 -3.75 10.44 -7.69
C ILE A 110 -5.27 10.39 -7.57
N PRO A 111 -6.00 11.27 -8.29
CA PRO A 111 -7.44 11.21 -8.37
C PRO A 111 -7.97 9.83 -8.69
N PHE A 112 -9.04 9.47 -8.01
CA PHE A 112 -9.73 8.22 -8.22
C PHE A 112 -10.58 8.33 -9.49
N SER A 113 -10.57 7.29 -10.32
CA SER A 113 -11.38 7.26 -11.54
C SER A 113 -12.71 6.53 -11.29
N ASN A 114 -13.76 6.92 -12.01
CA ASN A 114 -14.99 6.13 -12.03
C ASN A 114 -14.72 4.80 -12.75
N LEU A 115 -15.07 3.66 -12.15
CA LEU A 115 -14.84 2.33 -12.72
C LEU A 115 -15.56 2.13 -14.06
N HIS A 116 -16.76 2.68 -14.21
CA HIS A 116 -17.56 2.59 -15.44
C HIS A 116 -17.13 3.61 -16.50
N ASN A 117 -16.40 4.66 -16.12
CA ASN A 117 -15.91 5.68 -17.03
C ASN A 117 -14.52 6.17 -16.62
N GLU A 118 -13.51 5.34 -16.88
CA GLU A 118 -12.12 5.62 -16.49
C GLU A 118 -11.52 6.85 -17.19
N ARG A 119 -12.16 7.38 -18.24
CA ARG A 119 -11.65 8.52 -19.02
C ARG A 119 -11.90 9.87 -18.36
N LYS A 120 -12.80 9.96 -17.37
CA LYS A 120 -13.12 11.20 -16.67
C LYS A 120 -12.85 11.08 -15.18
N VAL A 121 -11.84 11.79 -14.71
CA VAL A 121 -11.70 12.13 -13.30
C VAL A 121 -12.63 13.31 -13.01
N GLY A 122 -13.71 13.06 -12.28
CA GLY A 122 -14.63 14.10 -11.80
C GLY A 122 -14.22 14.66 -10.43
N ARG A 123 -14.89 15.73 -9.99
CA ARG A 123 -14.64 16.37 -8.67
C ARG A 123 -14.76 15.38 -7.51
N PHE A 124 -15.61 14.36 -7.66
CA PHE A 124 -15.74 13.29 -6.68
C PHE A 124 -14.44 12.50 -6.48
N GLY A 125 -13.77 12.13 -7.58
CA GLY A 125 -12.49 11.43 -7.55
C GLY A 125 -11.36 12.29 -6.95
N GLU A 126 -11.39 13.59 -7.20
CA GLU A 126 -10.48 14.56 -6.57
C GLU A 126 -10.75 14.69 -5.07
N ARG A 127 -12.02 14.66 -4.64
CA ARG A 127 -12.37 14.68 -3.21
C ARG A 127 -11.81 13.47 -2.47
N ILE A 128 -11.87 12.28 -3.07
CA ILE A 128 -11.26 11.08 -2.50
C ILE A 128 -9.73 11.23 -2.39
N GLU A 129 -9.07 11.75 -3.44
CA GLU A 129 -7.64 12.06 -3.41
C GLU A 129 -7.30 12.98 -2.24
N GLN A 130 -8.02 14.10 -2.06
CA GLN A 130 -7.77 15.03 -0.96
C GLN A 130 -7.96 14.37 0.42
N GLY A 131 -8.98 13.50 0.55
CA GLY A 131 -9.17 12.70 1.76
C GLY A 131 -7.98 11.79 2.06
N PHE A 132 -7.42 11.13 1.05
CA PHE A 132 -6.25 10.27 1.23
C PHE A 132 -4.99 11.06 1.55
N ILE A 133 -4.81 12.24 0.94
CA ILE A 133 -3.71 13.14 1.29
C ILE A 133 -3.81 13.51 2.77
N TYR A 134 -4.99 13.93 3.23
CA TYR A 134 -5.21 14.25 4.63
C TYR A 134 -4.91 13.06 5.55
N GLN A 135 -5.55 11.91 5.32
CA GLN A 135 -5.40 10.74 6.19
C GLN A 135 -3.96 10.24 6.23
N LEU A 136 -3.29 10.10 5.09
CA LEU A 136 -1.91 9.62 5.06
C LEU A 136 -0.93 10.63 5.67
N GLN A 137 -1.16 11.93 5.50
CA GLN A 137 -0.34 12.95 6.16
C GLN A 137 -0.48 12.87 7.69
N GLN A 138 -1.70 12.73 8.21
CA GLN A 138 -1.95 12.57 9.65
C GLN A 138 -1.30 11.30 10.21
N HIS A 139 -1.15 10.25 9.39
CA HIS A 139 -0.46 9.02 9.77
C HIS A 139 1.07 9.07 9.56
N GLY A 140 1.63 10.23 9.16
CA GLY A 140 3.06 10.47 9.05
C GLY A 140 3.71 9.90 7.80
N TYR A 141 2.97 9.75 6.70
CA TYR A 141 3.54 9.38 5.40
C TYR A 141 4.16 10.60 4.71
N ASN A 142 5.29 10.40 4.03
CA ASN A 142 5.94 11.42 3.21
C ASN A 142 5.19 11.62 1.90
N LEU A 143 4.27 12.58 1.85
CA LEU A 143 3.46 12.85 0.66
C LEU A 143 4.09 13.91 -0.25
N VAL A 144 3.98 13.68 -1.56
CA VAL A 144 4.31 14.65 -2.60
C VAL A 144 3.05 14.98 -3.38
N ASP A 145 2.66 16.26 -3.35
CA ASP A 145 1.64 16.79 -4.25
C ASP A 145 2.24 16.91 -5.65
N TYR A 146 1.89 15.96 -6.53
CA TYR A 146 2.39 15.89 -7.89
C TYR A 146 1.88 17.05 -8.77
N ARG A 147 0.77 17.71 -8.40
CA ARG A 147 0.23 18.88 -9.12
C ARG A 147 0.99 20.15 -8.73
N ALA A 148 1.41 20.24 -7.47
CA ALA A 148 2.28 21.32 -6.98
C ALA A 148 3.73 21.16 -7.46
N ALA A 149 4.17 19.94 -7.81
CA ALA A 149 5.51 19.69 -8.31
C ALA A 149 5.82 20.40 -9.66
N GLY A 150 4.81 20.95 -10.33
CA GLY A 150 4.95 21.81 -11.51
C GLY A 150 5.04 23.32 -11.21
N LEU A 151 5.03 23.78 -9.95
CA LEU A 151 5.05 25.22 -9.62
C LEU A 151 6.31 25.96 -10.11
N THR A 152 7.34 25.25 -10.55
CA THR A 152 8.55 25.80 -11.16
C THR A 152 8.50 25.91 -12.69
N THR A 153 7.44 25.42 -13.34
CA THR A 153 7.29 25.41 -14.81
C THR A 153 5.86 25.78 -15.22
N SER A 154 5.70 26.77 -16.10
CA SER A 154 4.39 27.34 -16.49
C SER A 154 3.43 26.38 -17.23
N THR A 155 3.72 25.09 -17.32
CA THR A 155 2.91 24.10 -18.04
C THR A 155 2.47 22.97 -17.10
N LYS A 156 1.21 23.03 -16.64
CA LYS A 156 0.54 21.89 -15.99
C LYS A 156 0.31 20.80 -17.03
N GLN A 157 1.13 19.75 -17.05
CA GLN A 157 0.81 18.55 -17.83
C GLN A 157 -0.26 17.72 -17.11
N PRO A 158 -1.38 17.37 -17.76
CA PRO A 158 -2.32 16.40 -17.20
C PRO A 158 -1.62 15.06 -16.99
N ILE A 159 -1.88 14.40 -15.86
CA ILE A 159 -1.40 13.04 -15.66
C ILE A 159 -2.22 12.09 -16.54
N SER A 160 -1.54 11.45 -17.49
CA SER A 160 -2.05 10.32 -18.25
C SER A 160 -1.44 9.02 -17.74
N LYS A 161 -2.06 7.87 -18.06
CA LYS A 161 -1.50 6.54 -17.76
C LYS A 161 -0.06 6.40 -18.32
N GLN A 162 0.27 7.07 -19.42
CA GLN A 162 1.63 7.08 -19.99
C GLN A 162 2.64 7.93 -19.19
N ASN A 163 2.19 9.01 -18.54
CA ASN A 163 3.07 9.91 -17.78
C ASN A 163 3.32 9.44 -16.33
N LEU A 164 2.54 8.48 -15.83
CA LEU A 164 2.71 7.86 -14.50
C LEU A 164 4.11 7.26 -14.30
N SER A 165 4.67 6.63 -15.33
CA SER A 165 6.03 6.08 -15.29
C SER A 165 7.11 7.16 -15.11
N GLY A 166 6.83 8.39 -15.53
CA GLY A 166 7.74 9.54 -15.40
C GLY A 166 7.72 10.20 -14.02
N LEU A 167 6.75 9.89 -13.15
CA LEU A 167 6.64 10.48 -11.81
C LEU A 167 7.84 10.10 -10.92
N ARG A 168 8.30 8.85 -11.00
CA ARG A 168 9.47 8.37 -10.26
C ARG A 168 10.73 9.13 -10.67
N THR A 169 10.99 9.24 -11.97
CA THR A 169 12.23 9.84 -12.47
C THR A 169 12.30 11.34 -12.19
N ARG A 170 11.20 12.07 -12.41
CA ARG A 170 11.12 13.54 -12.22
C ARG A 170 11.01 13.96 -10.77
N TYR A 171 10.11 13.33 -10.01
CA TYR A 171 9.72 13.82 -8.68
C TYR A 171 10.11 12.88 -7.55
N LYS A 172 10.89 11.83 -7.85
CA LYS A 172 11.32 10.81 -6.89
C LYS A 172 10.13 10.18 -6.15
N ILE A 173 8.99 10.04 -6.82
CA ILE A 173 7.80 9.37 -6.27
C ILE A 173 7.98 7.85 -6.42
N TYR A 174 8.13 7.15 -5.30
CA TYR A 174 8.36 5.70 -5.26
C TYR A 174 7.07 4.91 -5.13
N PHE A 175 6.07 5.50 -4.48
CA PHE A 175 4.79 4.85 -4.25
C PHE A 175 3.64 5.72 -4.72
N LEU A 176 2.60 5.05 -5.20
CA LEU A 176 1.41 5.70 -5.74
C LEU A 176 0.17 5.17 -5.05
N VAL A 177 -0.63 6.06 -4.48
CA VAL A 177 -2.00 5.76 -4.06
C VAL A 177 -2.92 6.07 -5.23
N THR A 178 -3.65 5.06 -5.67
CA THR A 178 -4.62 5.18 -6.76
C THR A 178 -5.80 4.26 -6.52
N GLY A 179 -6.89 4.47 -7.24
CA GLY A 179 -8.08 3.68 -7.01
C GLY A 179 -9.23 4.03 -7.93
N THR A 180 -10.32 3.29 -7.74
CA THR A 180 -11.56 3.47 -8.49
C THR A 180 -12.74 3.56 -7.55
N TYR A 181 -13.81 4.19 -8.01
CA TYR A 181 -15.10 4.16 -7.33
C TYR A 181 -16.19 3.76 -8.31
N ALA A 182 -17.21 3.08 -7.81
CA ALA A 182 -18.36 2.61 -8.58
C ALA A 182 -19.64 2.79 -7.75
N GLN A 183 -20.66 3.35 -8.38
CA GLN A 183 -22.00 3.38 -7.81
C GLN A 183 -22.71 2.07 -8.15
N HIS A 184 -23.30 1.46 -7.14
CA HIS A 184 -24.14 0.27 -7.20
C HIS A 184 -25.54 0.60 -6.67
N SER A 185 -26.47 -0.35 -6.75
CA SER A 185 -27.86 -0.14 -6.33
C SER A 185 -28.02 0.10 -4.82
N ASP A 186 -27.06 -0.37 -4.02
CA ASP A 186 -27.05 -0.33 -2.56
C ASP A 186 -26.13 0.75 -1.97
N GLY A 187 -25.28 1.36 -2.80
CA GLY A 187 -24.32 2.34 -2.32
C GLY A 187 -23.19 2.65 -3.28
N LEU A 188 -22.15 3.27 -2.72
CA LEU A 188 -20.89 3.55 -3.39
C LEU A 188 -19.80 2.63 -2.86
N VAL A 189 -19.12 1.93 -3.77
CA VAL A 189 -17.91 1.17 -3.45
C VAL A 189 -16.69 1.97 -3.89
N ILE A 190 -15.72 2.11 -2.99
CA ILE A 190 -14.43 2.75 -3.25
C ILE A 190 -13.33 1.72 -3.03
N ASN A 191 -12.43 1.61 -4.01
CA ASN A 191 -11.28 0.73 -3.97
C ASN A 191 -10.01 1.56 -4.08
N ALA A 192 -9.07 1.36 -3.16
CA ALA A 192 -7.77 2.02 -3.14
C ALA A 192 -6.65 0.98 -3.11
N ARG A 193 -5.51 1.33 -3.72
CA ARG A 193 -4.28 0.53 -3.68
C ARG A 193 -3.05 1.42 -3.65
N VAL A 194 -2.02 0.97 -2.94
CA VAL A 194 -0.67 1.54 -3.00
C VAL A 194 0.18 0.66 -3.89
N ILE A 195 0.79 1.27 -4.90
CA ILE A 195 1.59 0.58 -5.92
C ILE A 195 3.04 1.06 -5.83
N ASP A 196 3.99 0.14 -5.92
CA ASP A 196 5.40 0.44 -6.17
C ASP A 196 5.60 0.90 -7.63
N THR A 197 6.12 2.11 -7.85
CA THR A 197 6.27 2.65 -9.20
C THR A 197 7.36 1.94 -10.03
N THR A 198 8.22 1.15 -9.39
CA THR A 198 9.28 0.34 -9.99
C THR A 198 8.77 -1.06 -10.32
N THR A 199 8.27 -1.80 -9.31
CA THR A 199 7.88 -3.21 -9.48
C THR A 199 6.44 -3.40 -9.93
N ARG A 200 5.62 -2.34 -9.84
CA ARG A 200 4.16 -2.36 -10.07
C ARG A 200 3.39 -3.28 -9.13
N GLN A 201 4.03 -3.75 -8.05
CA GLN A 201 3.38 -4.57 -7.04
C GLN A 201 2.41 -3.73 -6.21
N VAL A 202 1.28 -4.33 -5.85
CA VAL A 202 0.34 -3.75 -4.88
C VAL A 202 0.85 -4.08 -3.49
N LEU A 203 1.19 -3.04 -2.72
CA LEU A 203 1.79 -3.16 -1.39
C LEU A 203 0.75 -3.13 -0.27
N ALA A 204 -0.36 -2.43 -0.53
CA ALA A 204 -1.48 -2.32 0.38
C ALA A 204 -2.74 -2.00 -0.41
N SER A 205 -3.89 -2.39 0.12
CA SER A 205 -5.19 -2.10 -0.46
C SER A 205 -6.18 -1.75 0.63
N GLY A 206 -7.17 -0.94 0.27
CA GLY A 206 -8.29 -0.61 1.14
C GLY A 206 -9.57 -0.59 0.30
N GLN A 207 -10.67 -1.05 0.88
CA GLN A 207 -11.97 -0.99 0.27
C GLN A 207 -12.99 -0.47 1.29
N SER A 208 -13.89 0.37 0.84
CA SER A 208 -15.00 0.85 1.65
C SER A 208 -16.28 0.83 0.85
N HIS A 209 -17.38 0.57 1.55
CA HIS A 209 -18.74 0.71 1.04
C HIS A 209 -19.46 1.79 1.85
N ILE A 210 -20.12 2.70 1.14
CA ILE A 210 -20.98 3.72 1.74
C ILE A 210 -22.40 3.45 1.23
N SER A 211 -23.33 3.13 2.13
CA SER A 211 -24.72 2.89 1.74
C SER A 211 -25.37 4.15 1.17
N ASN A 212 -26.38 3.98 0.31
CA ASN A 212 -27.17 5.10 -0.19
C ASN A 212 -27.79 5.92 0.96
N GLU A 213 -28.25 5.26 2.03
CA GLU A 213 -28.79 5.91 3.24
C GLU A 213 -27.80 6.87 3.92
N ARG A 214 -26.49 6.60 3.80
CA ARG A 214 -25.43 7.46 4.34
C ARG A 214 -25.02 8.55 3.35
N LEU A 215 -25.05 8.27 2.04
CA LEU A 215 -24.70 9.23 0.98
C LEU A 215 -25.78 10.29 0.77
N GLU A 216 -27.03 9.88 0.94
CA GLU A 216 -28.23 10.65 0.67
C GLU A 216 -28.90 10.89 2.01
N GLY A 217 -29.11 12.16 2.38
CA GLY A 217 -30.03 12.51 3.47
C GLY A 217 -31.50 12.15 3.18
N GLY A 218 -31.78 10.98 2.58
CA GLY A 218 -33.11 10.43 2.36
C GLY A 218 -33.95 11.08 1.26
N ILE A 219 -33.37 11.79 0.28
CA ILE A 219 -34.16 12.50 -0.75
C ILE A 219 -34.31 11.63 -2.02
N PRO A 220 -35.53 11.15 -2.36
CA PRO A 220 -35.76 10.32 -3.54
C PRO A 220 -35.42 11.06 -4.84
N GLY A 221 -34.65 10.42 -5.73
CA GLY A 221 -34.33 10.94 -7.06
C GLY A 221 -33.12 11.87 -7.12
N TYR A 222 -32.39 12.08 -6.02
CA TYR A 222 -31.17 12.87 -5.97
C TYR A 222 -29.92 11.97 -6.07
N ASN A 223 -29.07 12.18 -7.07
CA ASN A 223 -27.77 11.49 -7.16
C ASN A 223 -26.64 12.41 -6.65
N PRO A 224 -26.04 12.14 -5.47
CA PRO A 224 -25.00 13.00 -4.89
C PRO A 224 -23.72 13.02 -5.72
N LEU A 225 -23.41 11.94 -6.44
CA LEU A 225 -22.22 11.88 -7.31
C LEU A 225 -22.40 12.79 -8.53
N GLU A 226 -23.58 12.76 -9.14
CA GLU A 226 -23.89 13.65 -10.26
C GLU A 226 -23.94 15.11 -9.81
N ALA A 227 -24.59 15.38 -8.68
CA ALA A 227 -24.67 16.72 -8.12
C ALA A 227 -23.29 17.32 -7.81
N LEU A 228 -22.40 16.57 -7.17
CA LEU A 228 -21.01 16.99 -6.92
C LEU A 228 -20.22 17.20 -8.21
N ASN A 229 -20.39 16.33 -9.20
CA ASN A 229 -19.72 16.49 -10.50
C ASN A 229 -20.21 17.73 -11.26
N GLN A 230 -21.51 18.04 -11.16
CA GLN A 230 -22.14 19.25 -11.71
C GLN A 230 -21.80 20.51 -10.91
N GLY A 231 -21.21 20.37 -9.71
CA GLY A 231 -20.82 21.50 -8.86
C GLY A 231 -21.97 22.09 -8.05
N LEU A 232 -23.05 21.33 -7.86
CA LEU A 232 -24.14 21.71 -6.98
C LEU A 232 -23.64 21.63 -5.52
N ILE A 233 -23.80 22.72 -4.78
CA ILE A 233 -23.47 22.78 -3.35
C ILE A 233 -24.67 22.24 -2.58
N ILE A 234 -24.45 21.23 -1.73
CA ILE A 234 -25.45 20.81 -0.74
C ILE A 234 -25.41 21.84 0.38
N GLU A 235 -26.37 22.76 0.39
CA GLU A 235 -26.62 23.56 1.58
C GLU A 235 -27.34 22.67 2.59
N ASN A 236 -26.66 22.28 3.68
CA ASN A 236 -27.32 21.80 4.89
C ASN A 236 -28.13 22.96 5.50
N ARG A 237 -29.17 23.45 4.82
CA ARG A 237 -30.24 24.16 5.50
C ARG A 237 -30.98 23.11 6.31
N GLY A 238 -30.59 22.97 7.58
CA GLY A 238 -31.61 22.72 8.59
C GLY A 238 -32.69 23.77 8.36
N GLY A 239 -33.78 23.37 7.72
CA GLY A 239 -34.93 24.23 7.52
C GLY A 239 -35.38 24.76 8.89
N PRO A 240 -36.04 25.93 8.94
CA PRO A 240 -36.49 26.45 10.21
C PRO A 240 -37.37 25.39 10.88
N VAL A 241 -36.95 24.93 12.06
CA VAL A 241 -37.83 24.24 13.00
C VAL A 241 -38.84 25.27 13.49
N GLY A 242 -39.88 25.47 12.68
CA GLY A 242 -41.08 26.21 13.05
C GLY A 242 -41.85 25.38 14.07
N ARG A 243 -42.12 26.01 15.23
CA ARG A 243 -42.97 25.50 16.31
C ARG A 243 -44.39 25.20 15.86
#